data_AF-A0A956VZI8-F1
#
_entry.id   AF-A0A956VZI8-F1
#
_cell.length_a   1.000
_cell.length_b   1.000
_cell.length_c   1.000
_cell.angle_alpha   90.00
_cell.angle_beta   90.00
_cell.angle_gamma   90.00
#
_symmetry.space_group_name_H-M   'P 1'
#
loop_
_entity.id
_entity.type
_entity.pdbx_description
1 polymer ?
#
loop_
_entity_poly.entity_id
_entity_poly.type
_entity_poly.pdbx_seq_one_letter_code
_entity_poly.pdbx_strand_id
1 'polypeptide(L)'
;GFPGGAVAGRADIMERLSFSADGKALKVGHPGTFNANPLSAAAGTAALARIADGHAQEAAIANARTLQAGMNGILAERGIAGAAYGEASIFRIILGGDSVPEARHYNPNELPLDLLKRGTSPETQRLLNLAMVNHGVQYFGNGGIVSAVHTRADIDETLAAWDASLGELQAEGAC
;
A
#
# COMPACT_ATOMS: atom_id res chain seq x y z
N GLY A 1 7.21 -9.08 9.62
CA GLY A 1 6.67 -10.39 10.04
C GLY A 1 6.46 -10.41 11.54
N PHE A 2 7.51 -10.19 12.33
CA PHE A 2 7.40 -9.98 13.78
C PHE A 2 7.12 -8.50 14.13
N PRO A 3 6.55 -8.22 15.31
CA PRO A 3 6.41 -6.85 15.81
C PRO A 3 7.78 -6.20 15.94
N GLY A 4 7.93 -5.00 15.36
CA GLY A 4 9.17 -4.27 15.38
C GLY A 4 9.01 -2.88 14.80
N GLY A 5 9.80 -1.96 15.34
CA GLY A 5 9.94 -0.60 14.87
C GLY A 5 11.27 -0.06 15.39
N ALA A 6 11.82 0.91 14.68
CA ALA A 6 13.04 1.59 15.08
C ALA A 6 12.83 3.09 14.93
N VAL A 7 13.32 3.85 15.91
CA VAL A 7 13.55 5.29 15.76
C VAL A 7 15.05 5.49 15.58
N ALA A 8 15.40 6.21 14.52
CA ALA A 8 16.78 6.52 14.19
C ALA A 8 16.85 7.96 13.66
N GLY A 9 18.03 8.55 13.68
CA GLY A 9 18.22 9.93 13.24
C GLY A 9 19.59 10.45 13.63
N ARG A 10 19.71 11.77 13.74
CA ARG A 10 20.96 12.40 14.13
C ARG A 10 21.39 11.97 15.53
N ALA A 11 22.69 11.71 15.69
CA ALA A 11 23.27 11.22 16.93
C ALA A 11 23.00 12.16 18.12
N ASP A 12 23.12 13.47 17.94
CA ASP A 12 22.88 14.48 18.98
C ASP A 12 21.44 14.50 19.51
N ILE A 13 20.48 14.06 18.68
CA ILE A 13 19.08 13.88 19.09
C ILE A 13 18.90 12.54 19.81
N MET A 14 19.47 11.46 19.25
CA MET A 14 19.34 10.10 19.80
C MET A 14 20.05 9.93 21.14
N GLU A 15 21.09 10.71 21.42
CA GLU A 15 21.82 10.71 22.70
C GLU A 15 20.91 10.96 23.91
N ARG A 16 19.78 11.65 23.71
CA ARG A 16 18.73 11.85 24.75
C ARG A 16 18.07 10.55 25.23
N LEU A 17 18.16 9.47 24.47
CA LEU A 17 17.66 8.14 24.83
C LEU A 17 18.70 7.31 25.59
N SER A 18 19.97 7.73 25.55
CA SER A 18 21.08 6.98 26.14
C SER A 18 21.02 7.00 27.68
N PHE A 19 21.67 6.02 28.28
CA PHE A 19 21.96 6.06 29.71
C PHE A 19 23.19 6.94 29.90
N SER A 20 23.02 8.14 30.48
CA SER A 20 24.17 8.97 30.83
C SER A 20 24.92 8.35 32.02
N ALA A 21 26.25 8.28 31.91
CA ALA A 21 27.12 7.75 32.98
C ALA A 21 27.06 8.59 34.26
N ASP A 22 26.75 9.89 34.15
CA ASP A 22 26.70 10.83 35.27
C ASP A 22 25.29 11.10 35.81
N GLY A 23 24.25 10.55 35.16
CA GLY A 23 22.84 10.75 35.52
C GLY A 23 22.30 12.17 35.36
N LYS A 24 23.08 13.11 34.80
CA LYS A 24 22.72 14.55 34.76
C LYS A 24 22.05 14.98 33.46
N ALA A 25 22.15 14.18 32.40
CA ALA A 25 21.50 14.49 31.13
C ALA A 25 19.98 14.32 31.23
N LEU A 26 19.23 15.25 30.62
CA LEU A 26 17.79 15.11 30.39
C LEU A 26 17.56 13.87 29.50
N LYS A 27 17.14 12.77 30.15
CA LYS A 27 16.84 11.50 29.50
C LYS A 27 15.37 11.42 29.13
N VAL A 28 15.08 11.05 27.88
CA VAL A 28 13.74 10.70 27.43
C VAL A 28 13.50 9.22 27.71
N GLY A 29 12.43 8.90 28.42
CA GLY A 29 12.05 7.51 28.69
C GLY A 29 11.64 6.79 27.41
N HIS A 30 12.26 5.64 27.14
CA HIS A 30 11.90 4.75 26.03
C HIS A 30 11.76 3.30 26.51
N PRO A 31 10.81 3.01 27.42
CA PRO A 31 10.60 1.66 27.91
C PRO A 31 9.89 0.79 26.86
N GLY A 32 10.10 -0.52 26.97
CA GLY A 32 9.36 -1.52 26.20
C GLY A 32 9.88 -2.92 26.48
N THR A 33 9.05 -3.78 27.09
CA THR A 33 9.45 -5.14 27.51
C THR A 33 9.96 -6.00 26.35
N PHE A 34 9.43 -5.78 25.15
CA PHE A 34 9.80 -6.52 23.94
C PHE A 34 10.70 -5.72 22.99
N ASN A 35 11.21 -4.57 23.42
CA ASN A 35 12.22 -3.84 22.65
C ASN A 35 13.47 -4.73 22.54
N ALA A 36 14.07 -4.75 21.34
CA ALA A 36 15.20 -5.61 21.02
C ALA A 36 14.97 -7.11 21.34
N ASN A 37 13.73 -7.60 21.26
CA ASN A 37 13.50 -9.03 21.44
C ASN A 37 14.33 -9.83 20.40
N PRO A 38 14.99 -10.94 20.80
CA PRO A 38 15.95 -11.62 19.93
C PRO A 38 15.35 -12.13 18.61
N LEU A 39 14.09 -12.53 18.62
CA LEU A 39 13.42 -13.10 17.45
C LEU A 39 13.15 -12.03 16.38
N SER A 40 12.61 -10.88 16.77
CA SER A 40 12.44 -9.70 15.90
C SER A 40 13.79 -9.18 15.41
N ALA A 41 14.81 -9.12 16.28
CA ALA A 41 16.14 -8.64 15.91
C ALA A 41 16.80 -9.56 14.86
N ALA A 42 16.76 -10.88 15.08
CA ALA A 42 17.33 -11.85 14.14
C ALA A 42 16.58 -11.86 12.80
N ALA A 43 15.23 -11.91 12.83
CA ALA A 43 14.42 -11.89 11.62
C ALA A 43 14.56 -10.59 10.84
N GLY A 44 14.59 -9.44 11.53
CA GLY A 44 14.79 -8.12 10.93
C GLY A 44 16.15 -7.98 10.27
N THR A 45 17.22 -8.39 10.97
CA THR A 45 18.59 -8.33 10.42
C THR A 45 18.73 -9.20 9.17
N ALA A 46 18.21 -10.43 9.21
CA ALA A 46 18.25 -11.32 8.06
C ALA A 46 17.41 -10.79 6.87
N ALA A 47 16.24 -10.22 7.14
CA ALA A 47 15.40 -9.61 6.11
C ALA A 47 16.09 -8.41 5.47
N LEU A 48 16.62 -7.47 6.27
CA LEU A 48 17.32 -6.29 5.77
C LEU A 48 18.56 -6.67 4.94
N ALA A 49 19.35 -7.64 5.38
CA ALA A 49 20.50 -8.12 4.62
C ALA A 49 20.11 -8.68 3.24
N ARG A 50 18.96 -9.35 3.13
CA ARG A 50 18.46 -9.91 1.86
C ARG A 50 17.91 -8.87 0.89
N ILE A 51 17.45 -7.72 1.37
CA ILE A 51 16.85 -6.65 0.55
C ILE A 51 17.76 -5.41 0.46
N ALA A 52 19.00 -5.52 0.93
CA ALA A 52 19.92 -4.38 1.04
C ALA A 52 20.36 -3.82 -0.32
N ASP A 53 20.33 -4.64 -1.37
CA ASP A 53 20.75 -4.27 -2.72
C ASP A 53 19.69 -3.48 -3.51
N GLY A 54 18.46 -3.39 -3.01
CA GLY A 54 17.37 -2.64 -3.62
C GLY A 54 16.56 -3.39 -4.68
N HIS A 55 17.01 -4.55 -5.15
CA HIS A 55 16.34 -5.26 -6.26
C HIS A 55 14.90 -5.68 -5.92
N ALA A 56 14.66 -6.11 -4.68
CA ALA A 56 13.32 -6.47 -4.23
C ALA A 56 12.35 -5.28 -4.26
N GLN A 57 12.84 -4.11 -3.84
CA GLN A 57 12.09 -2.86 -3.84
C GLN A 57 11.77 -2.43 -5.26
N GLU A 58 12.76 -2.46 -6.16
CA GLU A 58 12.57 -2.14 -7.58
C GLU A 58 11.54 -3.07 -8.24
N ALA A 59 11.62 -4.38 -8.00
CA ALA A 59 10.66 -5.35 -8.51
C ALA A 59 9.23 -5.08 -7.98
N ALA A 60 9.08 -4.83 -6.68
CA ALA A 60 7.79 -4.50 -6.09
C ALA A 60 7.18 -3.21 -6.67
N ILE A 61 8.02 -2.19 -6.89
CA ILE A 61 7.62 -0.92 -7.52
C ILE A 61 7.20 -1.14 -8.98
N ALA A 62 7.97 -1.91 -9.74
CA ALA A 62 7.64 -2.23 -11.13
C ALA A 62 6.30 -2.97 -11.23
N ASN A 63 6.09 -3.99 -10.40
CA ASN A 63 4.83 -4.72 -10.33
C ASN A 63 3.65 -3.82 -9.95
N ALA A 64 3.83 -2.92 -8.97
CA ALA A 64 2.79 -1.99 -8.57
C ALA A 64 2.42 -1.00 -9.69
N ARG A 65 3.41 -0.52 -10.46
CA ARG A 65 3.17 0.33 -11.63
C ARG A 65 2.38 -0.41 -12.70
N THR A 66 2.74 -1.66 -12.99
CA THR A 66 2.00 -2.49 -13.95
C THR A 66 0.56 -2.72 -13.51
N LEU A 67 0.34 -3.05 -12.23
CA LEU A 67 -0.99 -3.25 -11.67
C LEU A 67 -1.84 -1.98 -11.75
N GLN A 68 -1.30 -0.84 -11.28
CA GLN A 68 -2.03 0.44 -11.30
C GLN A 68 -2.38 0.87 -12.73
N ALA A 69 -1.47 0.69 -13.69
CA ALA A 69 -1.73 0.99 -15.09
C ALA A 69 -2.87 0.11 -15.65
N GLY A 70 -2.83 -1.20 -15.37
CA GLY A 70 -3.90 -2.12 -15.80
C GLY A 70 -5.25 -1.78 -15.18
N MET A 71 -5.29 -1.51 -13.87
CA MET A 71 -6.53 -1.16 -13.16
C MET A 71 -7.15 0.13 -13.71
N ASN A 72 -6.33 1.16 -13.98
CA ASN A 72 -6.80 2.42 -14.58
C ASN A 72 -7.23 2.24 -16.04
N GLY A 73 -6.55 1.39 -16.80
CA GLY A 73 -6.97 1.01 -18.15
C GLY A 73 -8.38 0.41 -18.15
N ILE A 74 -8.65 -0.54 -17.24
CA ILE A 74 -9.96 -1.16 -17.09
C ILE A 74 -11.03 -0.15 -16.68
N LEU A 75 -10.73 0.76 -15.74
CA LEU A 75 -11.65 1.83 -15.37
C LEU A 75 -12.01 2.72 -16.57
N ALA A 76 -11.01 3.08 -17.38
CA ALA A 76 -11.19 3.89 -18.58
C ALA A 76 -12.05 3.16 -19.63
N GLU A 77 -11.78 1.88 -19.89
CA GLU A 77 -12.53 1.04 -20.84
C GLU A 77 -13.99 0.86 -20.42
N ARG A 78 -14.26 0.76 -19.12
CA ARG A 78 -15.61 0.65 -18.55
C ARG A 78 -16.33 1.98 -18.36
N GLY A 79 -15.65 3.10 -18.55
CA GLY A 79 -16.20 4.43 -18.30
C GLY A 79 -16.51 4.72 -16.83
N ILE A 80 -15.82 4.07 -15.90
CA ILE A 80 -16.06 4.21 -14.46
C ILE A 80 -15.21 5.36 -13.93
N ALA A 81 -15.86 6.32 -13.26
CA ALA A 81 -15.15 7.40 -12.58
C ALA A 81 -14.38 6.84 -11.36
N GLY A 82 -13.06 7.04 -11.35
CA GLY A 82 -12.20 6.50 -10.29
C GLY A 82 -10.71 6.56 -10.62
N ALA A 83 -9.89 6.00 -9.74
CA ALA A 83 -8.45 5.86 -9.93
C ALA A 83 -7.85 4.75 -9.05
N ALA A 84 -6.92 4.00 -9.61
CA ALA A 84 -5.94 3.19 -8.91
C ALA A 84 -4.60 3.96 -8.82
N TYR A 85 -4.05 4.08 -7.63
CA TYR A 85 -3.33 5.29 -7.27
C TYR A 85 -2.34 5.02 -6.13
N GLY A 86 -1.09 5.49 -6.18
CA GLY A 86 -0.17 5.32 -5.06
C GLY A 86 1.29 5.62 -5.39
N GLU A 87 2.16 5.29 -4.43
CA GLU A 87 3.60 5.51 -4.54
C GLU A 87 4.37 4.24 -4.15
N ALA A 88 5.50 4.03 -4.83
CA ALA A 88 6.33 2.85 -4.70
C ALA A 88 5.52 1.56 -4.92
N SER A 89 5.49 0.66 -3.94
CA SER A 89 4.73 -0.60 -4.02
C SER A 89 3.30 -0.51 -3.46
N ILE A 90 2.91 0.65 -2.94
CA ILE A 90 1.58 0.87 -2.37
C ILE A 90 0.64 1.33 -3.48
N PHE A 91 -0.56 0.75 -3.49
CA PHE A 91 -1.67 1.28 -4.26
C PHE A 91 -2.90 1.48 -3.39
N ARG A 92 -3.78 2.35 -3.84
CA ARG A 92 -5.08 2.71 -3.31
C ARG A 92 -6.05 2.82 -4.46
N ILE A 93 -7.32 2.74 -4.12
CA ILE A 93 -8.45 2.72 -5.03
C ILE A 93 -9.40 3.81 -4.57
N ILE A 94 -9.87 4.59 -5.53
CA ILE A 94 -11.05 5.42 -5.41
C ILE A 94 -11.97 5.05 -6.58
N LEU A 95 -13.14 4.52 -6.28
CA LEU A 95 -14.31 4.56 -7.16
C LEU A 95 -15.20 5.75 -6.76
N GLY A 96 -15.59 6.56 -7.73
CA GLY A 96 -16.38 7.78 -7.59
C GLY A 96 -15.66 9.04 -8.06
N GLY A 97 -16.41 10.15 -8.09
CA GLY A 97 -15.99 11.40 -8.72
C GLY A 97 -16.70 11.62 -10.05
N ASP A 98 -16.38 12.73 -10.73
CA ASP A 98 -17.03 13.13 -11.99
C ASP A 98 -16.13 12.87 -13.21
N SER A 99 -14.90 12.39 -12.97
CA SER A 99 -13.87 12.18 -13.97
C SER A 99 -13.54 10.70 -14.15
N VAL A 100 -13.59 10.23 -15.39
CA VAL A 100 -13.03 8.94 -15.80
C VAL A 100 -11.54 9.13 -16.09
N PRO A 101 -10.65 8.29 -15.55
CA PRO A 101 -9.21 8.43 -15.77
C PRO A 101 -8.84 8.11 -17.23
N GLU A 102 -7.77 8.72 -17.73
CA GLU A 102 -7.15 8.26 -18.98
C GLU A 102 -6.35 6.98 -18.72
N ALA A 103 -6.36 6.04 -19.67
CA ALA A 103 -5.82 4.69 -19.51
C ALA A 103 -4.33 4.58 -19.12
N ARG A 104 -3.54 5.67 -19.16
CA ARG A 104 -2.06 5.61 -19.13
C ARG A 104 -1.32 6.64 -18.29
N HIS A 105 -2.00 7.58 -17.64
CA HIS A 105 -1.33 8.60 -16.84
C HIS A 105 -1.90 8.63 -15.42
N TYR A 106 -1.05 8.33 -14.46
CA TYR A 106 -1.35 8.55 -13.06
C TYR A 106 -0.19 9.27 -12.38
N ASN A 107 -0.45 10.49 -11.91
CA ASN A 107 0.41 11.20 -10.99
C ASN A 107 -0.39 11.42 -9.69
N PRO A 108 0.06 10.89 -8.55
CA PRO A 108 -0.66 11.04 -7.29
C PRO A 108 -0.84 12.48 -6.82
N ASN A 109 -0.05 13.41 -7.36
CA ASN A 109 -0.17 14.82 -7.07
C ASN A 109 -1.26 15.53 -7.89
N GLU A 110 -1.89 14.87 -8.86
CA GLU A 110 -2.91 15.46 -9.74
C GLU A 110 -4.35 15.16 -9.30
N LEU A 111 -4.55 14.24 -8.35
CA LEU A 111 -5.90 13.97 -7.83
C LEU A 111 -6.41 15.14 -6.96
N PRO A 112 -7.65 15.62 -7.17
CA PRO A 112 -8.23 16.67 -6.34
C PRO A 112 -8.25 16.27 -4.86
N LEU A 113 -7.81 17.17 -3.98
CA LEU A 113 -7.76 16.92 -2.54
C LEU A 113 -9.12 16.52 -1.96
N ASP A 114 -10.20 17.12 -2.46
CA ASP A 114 -11.56 16.81 -2.00
C ASP A 114 -12.00 15.40 -2.41
N LEU A 115 -11.54 14.91 -3.57
CA LEU A 115 -11.75 13.51 -3.98
C LEU A 115 -10.98 12.56 -3.06
N LEU A 116 -9.72 12.88 -2.72
CA LEU A 116 -8.91 12.07 -1.79
C LEU A 116 -9.51 12.01 -0.38
N LYS A 117 -10.07 13.12 0.10
CA LYS A 117 -10.75 13.19 1.42
C LYS A 117 -12.07 12.43 1.43
N ARG A 118 -12.87 12.56 0.37
CA ARG A 118 -14.16 11.88 0.25
C ARG A 118 -13.98 10.38 0.06
N GLY A 119 -13.02 10.00 -0.80
CA GLY A 119 -12.77 8.62 -1.17
C GLY A 119 -13.98 7.94 -1.84
N THR A 120 -13.99 6.62 -1.76
CA THR A 120 -15.11 5.77 -2.19
C THR A 120 -16.15 5.70 -1.09
N SER A 121 -17.43 5.62 -1.48
CA SER A 121 -18.50 5.42 -0.50
C SER A 121 -18.26 4.13 0.31
N PRO A 122 -18.59 4.09 1.62
CA PRO A 122 -18.38 2.90 2.42
C PRO A 122 -19.07 1.65 1.86
N GLU A 123 -20.24 1.82 1.25
CA GLU A 123 -21.01 0.71 0.67
C GLU A 123 -20.37 0.21 -0.63
N THR A 124 -20.00 1.10 -1.56
CA THR A 124 -19.28 0.72 -2.78
C THR A 124 -17.95 0.02 -2.42
N GLN A 125 -17.24 0.52 -1.42
CA GLN A 125 -16.00 -0.09 -0.94
C GLN A 125 -16.23 -1.48 -0.36
N ARG A 126 -17.29 -1.65 0.44
CA ARG A 126 -17.68 -2.95 1.01
C ARG A 126 -18.00 -3.96 -0.09
N LEU A 127 -18.83 -3.57 -1.06
CA LEU A 127 -19.22 -4.42 -2.19
C LEU A 127 -18.02 -4.79 -3.06
N LEU A 128 -17.16 -3.82 -3.39
CA LEU A 128 -15.94 -4.07 -4.16
C LEU A 128 -15.02 -5.08 -3.45
N ASN A 129 -14.82 -4.91 -2.13
CA ASN A 129 -13.99 -5.84 -1.35
C ASN A 129 -14.57 -7.26 -1.37
N LEU A 130 -15.90 -7.41 -1.28
CA LEU A 130 -16.56 -8.71 -1.34
C LEU A 130 -16.42 -9.35 -2.73
N ALA A 131 -16.65 -8.58 -3.79
CA ALA A 131 -16.52 -9.05 -5.16
C ALA A 131 -15.09 -9.54 -5.45
N MET A 132 -14.08 -8.74 -5.07
CA MET A 132 -12.67 -9.10 -5.26
C MET A 132 -12.31 -10.38 -4.50
N VAL A 133 -12.82 -10.55 -3.27
CA VAL A 133 -12.62 -11.78 -2.49
C VAL A 133 -13.32 -12.98 -3.13
N ASN A 134 -14.51 -12.82 -3.72
CA ASN A 134 -15.18 -13.88 -4.46
C ASN A 134 -14.37 -14.33 -5.69
N HIS A 135 -13.60 -13.42 -6.28
CA HIS A 135 -12.65 -13.70 -7.36
C HIS A 135 -11.24 -14.09 -6.87
N GLY A 136 -11.09 -14.38 -5.58
CA GLY A 136 -9.85 -14.92 -5.00
C GLY A 136 -8.78 -13.88 -4.67
N VAL A 137 -9.08 -12.59 -4.76
CA VAL A 137 -8.11 -11.51 -4.54
C VAL A 137 -8.46 -10.73 -3.27
N GLN A 138 -7.50 -10.65 -2.35
CA GLN A 138 -7.64 -9.88 -1.12
C GLN A 138 -6.65 -8.71 -1.08
N TYR A 139 -7.17 -7.53 -0.76
CA TYR A 139 -6.39 -6.38 -0.34
C TYR A 139 -7.02 -5.77 0.93
N PHE A 140 -6.44 -4.72 1.50
CA PHE A 140 -6.86 -4.18 2.80
C PHE A 140 -7.40 -2.75 2.69
N GLY A 141 -8.59 -2.53 3.26
CA GLY A 141 -9.23 -1.21 3.22
C GLY A 141 -9.58 -0.80 1.79
N ASN A 142 -8.95 0.24 1.28
CA ASN A 142 -9.13 0.74 -0.09
C ASN A 142 -7.89 0.53 -0.96
N GLY A 143 -6.99 -0.38 -0.62
CA GLY A 143 -5.74 -0.54 -1.35
C GLY A 143 -4.90 -1.71 -0.88
N GLY A 144 -3.66 -1.75 -1.30
CA GLY A 144 -2.76 -2.85 -0.96
C GLY A 144 -1.29 -2.49 -1.11
N ILE A 145 -0.45 -3.46 -0.79
CA ILE A 145 1.00 -3.41 -1.00
C ILE A 145 1.36 -4.55 -1.93
N VAL A 146 2.04 -4.23 -3.02
CA VAL A 146 2.54 -5.22 -3.98
C VAL A 146 3.89 -5.75 -3.49
N SER A 147 4.04 -7.07 -3.52
CA SER A 147 5.27 -7.74 -3.12
C SER A 147 6.24 -7.90 -4.29
N ALA A 148 7.53 -7.96 -3.96
CA ALA A 148 8.59 -8.32 -4.91
C ALA A 148 8.43 -9.74 -5.48
N VAL A 149 7.74 -10.63 -4.76
CA VAL A 149 7.51 -12.01 -5.19
C VAL A 149 6.25 -12.19 -6.03
N HIS A 150 5.41 -11.15 -6.17
CA HIS A 150 4.31 -11.23 -7.13
C HIS A 150 4.88 -11.37 -8.54
N THR A 151 4.36 -12.35 -9.24
CA THR A 151 4.68 -12.69 -10.61
C THR A 151 3.74 -11.95 -11.56
N ARG A 152 4.05 -12.01 -12.86
CA ARG A 152 3.14 -11.49 -13.88
C ARG A 152 1.77 -12.17 -13.84
N ALA A 153 1.73 -13.48 -13.54
CA ALA A 153 0.49 -14.22 -13.41
C ALA A 153 -0.38 -13.67 -12.27
N ASP A 154 0.21 -13.39 -11.09
CA ASP A 154 -0.53 -12.80 -9.97
C ASP A 154 -1.15 -11.44 -10.34
N ILE A 155 -0.42 -10.64 -11.13
CA ILE A 155 -0.93 -9.34 -11.62
C ILE A 155 -2.07 -9.53 -12.63
N ASP A 156 -1.90 -10.42 -13.61
CA ASP A 156 -2.92 -10.67 -14.63
C ASP A 156 -4.20 -11.27 -14.00
N GLU A 157 -4.08 -12.19 -13.04
CA GLU A 157 -5.20 -12.73 -12.25
C GLU A 157 -5.90 -11.62 -11.45
N THR A 158 -5.12 -10.72 -10.82
CA THR A 158 -5.67 -9.56 -10.10
C THR A 158 -6.44 -8.63 -11.02
N LEU A 159 -5.94 -8.38 -12.23
CA LEU A 159 -6.61 -7.53 -13.22
C LEU A 159 -7.90 -8.17 -13.75
N ALA A 160 -7.91 -9.48 -13.95
CA ALA A 160 -9.12 -10.21 -14.34
C ALA A 160 -10.19 -10.17 -13.23
N ALA A 161 -9.79 -10.36 -11.97
CA ALA A 161 -10.68 -10.23 -10.81
C ALA A 161 -11.22 -8.80 -10.66
N TRP A 162 -10.37 -7.79 -10.89
CA TRP A 162 -10.75 -6.38 -10.89
C TRP A 162 -11.82 -6.08 -11.94
N ASP A 163 -11.60 -6.53 -13.17
CA ASP A 163 -12.52 -6.35 -14.28
C ASP A 163 -13.89 -7.01 -14.01
N ALA A 164 -13.89 -8.27 -13.56
CA ALA A 164 -15.09 -9.01 -13.23
C ALA A 164 -15.87 -8.34 -12.08
N SER A 165 -15.17 -7.94 -11.02
CA SER A 165 -15.77 -7.28 -9.86
C SER A 165 -16.43 -5.95 -10.23
N LEU A 166 -15.77 -5.13 -11.06
CA LEU A 166 -16.37 -3.89 -11.54
C LEU A 166 -17.62 -4.13 -12.38
N GLY A 167 -17.63 -5.20 -13.20
CA GLY A 167 -18.83 -5.58 -13.96
C GLY A 167 -20.02 -5.95 -13.07
N GLU A 168 -19.77 -6.68 -11.98
CA GLU A 168 -20.80 -7.02 -10.99
C GLU A 168 -21.35 -5.76 -10.29
N LEU A 169 -20.46 -4.88 -9.84
CA LEU A 169 -20.87 -3.62 -9.19
C LEU A 169 -21.69 -2.72 -10.14
N GLN A 170 -21.32 -2.63 -11.41
CA GLN A 170 -22.10 -1.89 -12.42
C GLN A 170 -23.49 -2.51 -12.62
N ALA A 171 -23.59 -3.83 -12.67
CA ALA A 171 -24.88 -4.53 -12.81
C ALA A 171 -25.82 -4.28 -11.61
N GLU A 172 -25.26 -4.05 -10.42
CA GLU A 172 -25.98 -3.71 -9.20
C GLU A 172 -26.20 -2.18 -9.02
N GLY A 173 -25.65 -1.35 -9.90
CA GLY A 173 -25.73 0.12 -9.81
C GLY A 173 -24.87 0.73 -8.69
N ALA A 174 -23.81 0.02 -8.28
CA ALA A 174 -22.91 0.41 -7.19
C ALA A 174 -21.68 1.21 -7.63
N CYS A 175 -21.39 1.26 -8.94
CA CYS A 175 -20.42 2.16 -9.58
C CYS A 175 -20.72 2.42 -11.06
#